data_AF-A0A1M6FME3-F1
#
_entry.id   AF-A0A1M6FME3-F1
#
_cell.length_a   1.000
_cell.length_b   1.000
_cell.length_c   1.000
_cell.angle_alpha   90.00
_cell.angle_beta   90.00
_cell.angle_gamma   90.00
#
_symmetry.space_group_name_H-M   'P 1'
#
loop_
_entity.id
_entity.type
_entity.pdbx_description
1 polymer ?
#
loop_
_entity_poly.entity_id
_entity_poly.type
_entity_poly.pdbx_seq_one_letter_code
_entity_poly.pdbx_strand_id
1 'polypeptide(L)'
;MEYLTIKEVGEKWGLGNRIVTLYCAEGRIEGATKKGNLWLIPKDAPKPDDGRRKKTRILRETAEACEKDNRKSKEDIQNSFALPFESLNANDAMLSRIIEFFPYPIHVYSPDGMMVLTNEACLRVMHIPSKDHIVGKFNVLKDTVIDKWGEEVRAQIARSFQGEIVHFQNLNMPIRGIIDRFETGELCFDSCYQNIICYPIYDDQDRLAYVVHVFVTSKLYDGKEEMVKAKEYIENNWLEDFDIDELVSVVKLSRYHFTRLFKKHTGMTPYGYYQDVKVCKIKERLCDKNLSVTQAFESCGVDYDGNFSRVFKAKVGMTPSQYRNSVI
;
A
#
# COMPACT_ATOMS: atom_id res chain seq x y z
N MET A 1 6.33 5.80 -54.99
CA MET A 1 6.60 5.24 -53.66
C MET A 1 5.75 4.00 -53.48
N GLU A 2 6.35 2.86 -53.16
CA GLU A 2 5.60 1.64 -52.81
C GLU A 2 5.05 1.78 -51.39
N TYR A 3 3.79 1.43 -51.20
CA TYR A 3 3.11 1.46 -49.91
C TYR A 3 2.72 0.05 -49.49
N LEU A 4 2.81 -0.20 -48.19
CA LEU A 4 2.35 -1.41 -47.52
C LEU A 4 1.07 -1.12 -46.74
N THR A 5 0.24 -2.13 -46.62
CA THR A 5 -0.92 -2.16 -45.74
C THR A 5 -0.49 -2.41 -44.28
N ILE A 6 -1.40 -2.15 -43.34
CA ILE A 6 -1.19 -2.44 -41.91
C ILE A 6 -0.79 -3.89 -41.67
N LYS A 7 -1.38 -4.84 -42.42
CA LYS A 7 -1.13 -6.27 -42.25
C LYS A 7 0.31 -6.62 -42.66
N GLU A 8 0.75 -6.14 -43.82
CA GLU A 8 2.10 -6.37 -44.34
C GLU A 8 3.17 -5.71 -43.45
N VAL A 9 2.89 -4.52 -42.91
CA VAL A 9 3.77 -3.85 -41.94
C VAL A 9 3.79 -4.60 -40.60
N GLY A 10 2.65 -5.13 -40.17
CA GLY A 10 2.55 -5.97 -38.98
C GLY A 10 3.43 -7.22 -39.08
N GLU A 11 3.38 -7.91 -40.22
CA GLU A 11 4.24 -9.05 -40.52
C GLU A 11 5.72 -8.63 -40.59
N LYS A 12 6.05 -7.52 -41.28
CA LYS A 12 7.41 -6.97 -41.38
C LYS A 12 8.02 -6.64 -40.02
N TRP A 13 7.23 -6.11 -39.08
CA TRP A 13 7.73 -5.62 -37.79
C TRP A 13 7.50 -6.57 -36.61
N GLY A 14 6.85 -7.72 -36.85
CA GLY A 14 6.43 -8.65 -35.79
C GLY A 14 5.43 -8.03 -34.82
N LEU A 15 4.52 -7.18 -35.32
CA LEU A 15 3.55 -6.43 -34.52
C LEU A 15 2.12 -6.78 -34.95
N GLY A 16 1.20 -6.86 -33.98
CA GLY A 16 -0.22 -7.02 -34.29
C GLY A 16 -0.78 -5.79 -34.99
N ASN A 17 -1.73 -5.98 -35.92
CA ASN A 17 -2.35 -4.92 -36.74
C ASN A 17 -2.79 -3.70 -35.92
N ARG A 18 -3.32 -3.92 -34.70
CA ARG A 18 -3.78 -2.85 -33.81
C ARG A 18 -2.66 -1.91 -33.36
N ILE A 19 -1.44 -2.41 -33.17
CA ILE A 19 -0.28 -1.59 -32.79
C ILE A 19 0.19 -0.75 -33.98
N VAL A 20 0.24 -1.34 -35.18
CA VAL A 20 0.62 -0.62 -36.40
C VAL A 20 -0.40 0.49 -36.72
N THR A 21 -1.70 0.23 -36.57
CA THR A 21 -2.74 1.26 -36.69
C THR A 21 -2.55 2.38 -35.67
N LEU A 22 -2.19 2.05 -34.43
CA LEU A 22 -1.93 3.04 -33.39
C LEU A 22 -0.74 3.94 -33.76
N TYR A 23 0.38 3.38 -34.23
CA TYR A 23 1.53 4.16 -34.66
C TYR A 23 1.21 5.10 -35.84
N CYS A 24 0.36 4.65 -36.77
CA CYS A 24 -0.13 5.51 -37.86
C CYS A 24 -1.00 6.67 -37.33
N ALA A 25 -1.95 6.36 -36.44
CA ALA A 25 -2.86 7.36 -35.86
C ALA A 25 -2.16 8.38 -34.95
N GLU A 26 -1.09 7.96 -34.27
CA GLU A 26 -0.23 8.81 -33.43
C GLU A 26 0.81 9.59 -34.26
N GLY A 27 0.83 9.45 -35.59
CA GLY A 27 1.77 10.17 -36.46
C GLY A 27 3.24 9.73 -36.32
N ARG A 28 3.47 8.51 -35.81
CA ARG A 28 4.80 7.99 -35.48
C ARG A 28 5.52 7.34 -36.66
N ILE A 29 4.85 7.21 -37.79
CA ILE A 29 5.37 6.64 -39.02
C ILE A 29 5.32 7.74 -40.07
N GLU A 30 6.50 8.27 -40.39
CA GLU A 30 6.63 9.35 -41.35
C GLU A 30 6.15 8.90 -42.74
N GLY A 31 5.34 9.73 -43.40
CA GLY A 31 4.76 9.43 -44.72
C GLY A 31 3.58 8.45 -44.70
N ALA A 32 3.13 7.96 -43.54
CA ALA A 32 1.91 7.19 -43.44
C ALA A 32 0.69 8.06 -43.71
N THR A 33 -0.16 7.67 -44.66
CA THR A 33 -1.35 8.43 -45.04
C THR A 33 -2.58 7.55 -45.05
N LYS A 34 -3.72 8.14 -44.67
CA LYS A 34 -5.01 7.43 -44.67
C LYS A 34 -5.79 7.80 -45.93
N LYS A 35 -6.09 6.81 -46.77
CA LYS A 35 -7.00 6.96 -47.92
C LYS A 35 -8.25 6.11 -47.68
N GLY A 36 -9.35 6.77 -47.33
CA GLY A 36 -10.58 6.09 -46.89
C GLY A 36 -10.35 5.28 -45.62
N ASN A 37 -10.59 3.98 -45.67
CA ASN A 37 -10.38 3.05 -44.55
C ASN A 37 -9.01 2.37 -44.55
N LEU A 38 -8.15 2.66 -45.53
CA LEU A 38 -6.84 2.04 -45.67
C LEU A 38 -5.72 2.99 -45.24
N TRP A 39 -4.79 2.47 -44.46
CA TRP A 39 -3.52 3.12 -44.19
C TRP A 39 -2.49 2.68 -45.22
N LEU A 40 -1.87 3.67 -45.87
CA LEU A 40 -0.77 3.51 -46.80
C LEU A 40 0.52 3.90 -46.07
N ILE A 41 1.35 2.91 -45.77
CA ILE A 41 2.61 3.08 -45.02
C ILE A 41 3.76 2.92 -46.01
N PRO A 42 4.71 3.88 -46.13
CA PRO A 42 5.85 3.73 -47.02
C PRO A 42 6.62 2.45 -46.73
N LYS A 43 6.97 1.68 -47.77
CA LYS A 43 7.66 0.39 -47.62
C LYS A 43 8.98 0.50 -46.86
N ASP A 44 9.67 1.62 -46.98
CA ASP A 44 10.97 1.89 -46.34
C ASP A 44 10.85 2.57 -44.97
N ALA A 45 9.63 2.77 -44.45
CA ALA A 45 9.44 3.37 -43.15
C ALA A 45 10.14 2.53 -42.05
N PRO A 46 10.94 3.17 -41.17
CA PRO A 46 11.57 2.48 -40.04
C PRO A 46 10.52 2.13 -38.98
N LYS A 47 10.76 1.03 -38.25
CA LYS A 47 9.93 0.63 -37.11
C LYS A 47 10.09 1.67 -35.98
N PRO A 48 9.01 2.29 -35.47
CA PRO A 48 9.11 3.24 -34.36
C PRO A 48 9.51 2.57 -33.04
N ASP A 49 10.25 3.28 -32.19
CA ASP A 49 10.68 2.78 -30.87
C ASP A 49 9.50 2.45 -29.95
N ASP A 50 9.48 1.28 -29.32
CA ASP A 50 8.43 0.94 -28.35
C ASP A 50 8.64 1.66 -27.00
N GLY A 51 7.90 2.76 -26.81
CA GLY A 51 7.95 3.59 -25.60
C GLY A 51 7.51 2.90 -24.30
N ARG A 52 7.05 1.64 -24.35
CA ARG A 52 6.62 0.88 -23.16
C ARG A 52 7.76 0.35 -22.29
N ARG A 53 9.01 0.32 -22.80
CA ARG A 53 10.16 -0.27 -22.08
C ARG A 53 11.12 0.74 -21.42
N LYS A 54 10.90 2.05 -21.54
CA LYS A 54 11.86 3.05 -20.98
C LYS A 54 11.82 3.18 -19.44
N LYS A 55 10.83 2.58 -18.75
CA LYS A 55 10.70 2.67 -17.29
C LYS A 55 11.60 1.71 -16.49
N THR A 56 12.24 0.73 -17.13
CA THR A 56 13.00 -0.34 -16.43
C THR A 56 14.47 -0.01 -16.20
N ARG A 57 15.04 1.02 -16.87
CA ARG A 57 16.47 1.36 -16.74
C ARG A 57 16.77 2.27 -15.53
N ILE A 58 15.83 3.14 -15.16
CA ILE A 58 15.96 4.06 -14.01
C ILE A 58 15.94 3.31 -12.67
N LEU A 59 15.26 2.16 -12.59
CA LEU A 59 15.18 1.34 -11.36
C LEU A 59 16.44 0.53 -11.05
N ARG A 60 17.36 0.35 -12.01
CA ARG A 60 18.64 -0.34 -11.79
C ARG A 60 19.74 0.62 -11.37
N GLU A 61 19.75 1.83 -11.92
CA GLU A 61 20.74 2.86 -11.58
C GLU A 61 20.50 3.46 -10.17
N THR A 62 19.26 3.48 -9.68
CA THR A 62 18.97 3.89 -8.28
C THR A 62 19.29 2.79 -7.25
N ALA A 63 19.19 1.51 -7.63
CA ALA A 63 19.57 0.40 -6.75
C ALA A 63 21.10 0.32 -6.56
N GLU A 64 21.87 0.59 -7.60
CA GLU A 64 23.35 0.59 -7.55
C GLU A 64 23.93 1.84 -6.87
N ALA A 65 23.16 2.94 -6.77
CA ALA A 65 23.54 4.14 -6.01
C ALA A 65 23.36 3.94 -4.48
N CYS A 66 22.34 3.18 -4.07
CA CYS A 66 22.08 2.87 -2.64
C CYS A 66 23.15 1.95 -2.02
N GLU A 67 23.85 1.14 -2.80
CA GLU A 67 24.89 0.24 -2.27
C GLU A 67 26.25 0.94 -2.02
N LYS A 68 26.44 2.19 -2.49
CA LYS A 68 27.74 2.89 -2.40
C LYS A 68 27.86 3.94 -1.30
N ASP A 69 26.78 4.29 -0.60
CA ASP A 69 26.82 5.30 0.48
C ASP A 69 26.93 4.70 1.90
N ASN A 70 27.16 3.38 2.01
CA ASN A 70 27.30 2.68 3.29
C ASN A 70 28.74 2.73 3.86
N ARG A 71 29.48 3.78 3.52
CA ARG A 71 30.79 4.11 4.11
C ARG A 71 30.78 5.55 4.63
N LYS A 72 29.75 5.93 5.38
CA LYS A 72 29.88 7.05 6.32
C LYS A 72 30.46 6.51 7.63
N SER A 73 31.56 7.13 8.00
CA SER A 73 32.52 6.76 9.04
C SER A 73 31.87 6.58 10.40
N LYS A 74 32.39 5.63 11.19
CA LYS A 74 32.04 5.41 12.61
C LYS A 74 32.12 6.68 13.48
N GLU A 75 32.79 7.73 13.01
CA GLU A 75 32.91 9.02 13.68
C GLU A 75 31.62 9.87 13.63
N ASP A 76 30.79 9.73 12.59
CA ASP A 76 29.52 10.49 12.50
C ASP A 76 28.46 9.92 13.45
N ILE A 77 28.48 8.60 13.65
CA ILE A 77 27.63 7.92 14.65
C ILE A 77 27.96 8.49 16.04
N GLN A 78 29.23 8.72 16.34
CA GLN A 78 29.65 9.21 17.66
C GLN A 78 29.28 10.68 17.90
N ASN A 79 29.22 11.49 16.85
CA ASN A 79 28.82 12.90 16.91
C ASN A 79 27.30 13.14 16.82
N SER A 80 26.52 12.19 16.30
CA SER A 80 25.05 12.23 16.34
C SER A 80 24.45 12.15 17.75
N PHE A 81 25.26 11.83 18.76
CA PHE A 81 24.85 11.70 20.16
C PHE A 81 24.98 13.00 20.97
N ALA A 82 25.48 14.09 20.38
CA ALA A 82 25.64 15.36 21.08
C ALA A 82 24.37 16.24 20.98
N LEU A 83 23.45 15.98 21.92
CA LEU A 83 22.30 16.79 22.40
C LEU A 83 20.97 16.69 21.63
N PRO A 84 19.82 16.51 22.32
CA PRO A 84 19.50 16.96 23.68
C PRO A 84 19.09 15.82 24.63
N PHE A 85 20.03 15.22 25.36
CA PHE A 85 19.72 14.08 26.25
C PHE A 85 20.48 14.09 27.59
N GLU A 86 20.81 15.27 28.12
CA GLU A 86 21.50 15.36 29.41
C GLU A 86 20.64 14.97 30.65
N SER A 87 19.38 14.55 30.48
CA SER A 87 18.45 14.35 31.60
C SER A 87 17.76 12.98 31.69
N LEU A 88 18.24 11.94 30.99
CA LEU A 88 17.59 10.62 31.00
C LEU A 88 18.30 9.64 31.94
N ASN A 89 17.54 8.97 32.81
CA ASN A 89 18.07 7.98 33.74
C ASN A 89 18.50 6.71 32.98
N ALA A 90 19.29 5.82 33.61
CA ALA A 90 19.80 4.62 32.93
C ALA A 90 18.70 3.72 32.31
N ASN A 91 17.51 3.68 32.93
CA ASN A 91 16.34 2.96 32.42
C ASN A 91 15.78 3.59 31.13
N ASP A 92 15.80 4.92 31.02
CA ASP A 92 15.33 5.65 29.85
C ASP A 92 16.27 5.46 28.66
N ALA A 93 17.58 5.35 28.91
CA ALA A 93 18.57 5.07 27.86
C ALA A 93 18.38 3.67 27.24
N MET A 94 18.06 2.67 28.06
CA MET A 94 17.75 1.31 27.58
C MET A 94 16.44 1.27 26.80
N LEU A 95 15.38 1.88 27.33
CA LEU A 95 14.08 1.99 26.65
C LEU A 95 14.22 2.70 25.31
N SER A 96 14.93 3.83 25.27
CA SER A 96 15.20 4.58 24.04
C SER A 96 15.92 3.72 23.01
N ARG A 97 16.92 2.93 23.43
CA ARG A 97 17.63 2.02 22.53
C ARG A 97 16.75 0.92 21.97
N ILE A 98 15.85 0.36 22.79
CA ILE A 98 14.87 -0.63 22.32
C ILE A 98 13.94 0.00 21.28
N ILE A 99 13.40 1.19 21.57
CA ILE A 99 12.49 1.89 20.67
C ILE A 99 13.18 2.23 19.34
N GLU A 100 14.42 2.71 19.40
CA GLU A 100 15.22 3.10 18.23
C GLU A 100 15.33 1.98 17.19
N PHE A 101 15.56 0.75 17.65
CA PHE A 101 15.72 -0.43 16.79
C PHE A 101 14.45 -1.26 16.63
N PHE A 102 13.33 -0.81 17.19
CA PHE A 102 12.07 -1.54 17.05
C PHE A 102 11.62 -1.56 15.58
N PRO A 103 11.17 -2.71 15.04
CA PRO A 103 10.91 -2.85 13.61
C PRO A 103 9.66 -2.12 13.12
N TYR A 104 8.77 -1.73 14.03
CA TYR A 104 7.54 -0.99 13.73
C TYR A 104 7.72 0.51 14.05
N PRO A 105 7.05 1.41 13.31
CA PRO A 105 7.05 2.83 13.66
C PRO A 105 6.54 3.04 15.09
N ILE A 106 7.29 3.84 15.85
CA ILE A 106 6.92 4.23 17.22
C ILE A 106 6.99 5.75 17.35
N HIS A 107 6.00 6.31 18.03
CA HIS A 107 6.04 7.66 18.61
C HIS A 107 5.97 7.58 20.13
N VAL A 108 6.73 8.43 20.80
CA VAL A 108 6.69 8.61 22.26
C VAL A 108 6.31 10.04 22.55
N TYR A 109 5.35 10.22 23.45
CA TYR A 109 4.83 11.50 23.86
C TYR A 109 5.07 11.72 25.36
N SER A 110 5.40 12.95 25.73
CA SER A 110 5.36 13.42 27.13
C SER A 110 3.91 13.50 27.63
N PRO A 111 3.66 13.61 28.94
CA PRO A 111 2.30 13.61 29.51
C PRO A 111 1.41 14.75 29.02
N ASP A 112 1.98 15.85 28.54
CA ASP A 112 1.26 16.98 27.94
C ASP A 112 0.97 16.79 26.43
N GLY A 113 1.39 15.66 25.86
CA GLY A 113 1.16 15.27 24.47
C GLY A 113 2.25 15.67 23.48
N MET A 114 3.35 16.31 23.91
CA MET A 114 4.44 16.66 22.99
C MET A 114 5.21 15.41 22.54
N MET A 115 5.49 15.28 21.23
CA MET A 115 6.32 14.21 20.70
C MET A 115 7.76 14.42 21.15
N VAL A 116 8.28 13.50 21.96
CA VAL A 116 9.64 13.56 22.50
C VAL A 116 10.59 12.58 21.83
N LEU A 117 10.06 11.52 21.20
CA LEU A 117 10.88 10.54 20.50
C LEU A 117 10.11 9.85 19.36
N THR A 118 10.84 9.49 18.32
CA THR A 118 10.42 8.55 17.29
C THR A 118 11.60 7.67 16.88
N ASN A 119 11.34 6.54 16.23
CA ASN A 119 12.36 5.60 15.79
C ASN A 119 12.61 5.63 14.28
N GLU A 120 13.69 4.96 13.88
CA GLU A 120 14.10 4.86 12.48
C GLU A 120 13.06 4.18 11.58
N ALA A 121 12.25 3.27 12.13
CA ALA A 121 11.16 2.65 11.37
C ALA A 121 10.14 3.70 10.92
N CYS A 122 9.81 4.68 11.76
CA CYS A 122 8.94 5.79 11.39
C CYS A 122 9.54 6.63 10.26
N LEU A 123 10.79 7.06 10.40
CA LEU A 123 11.45 7.89 9.39
C LEU A 123 11.48 7.21 8.02
N ARG A 124 11.81 5.90 8.00
CA ARG A 124 11.85 5.11 6.76
C ARG A 124 10.48 4.97 6.11
N VAL A 125 9.44 4.61 6.89
CA VAL A 125 8.09 4.37 6.37
C VAL A 125 7.46 5.66 5.86
N MET A 126 7.71 6.76 6.56
CA MET A 126 7.12 8.06 6.27
C MET A 126 7.97 8.92 5.32
N HIS A 127 9.16 8.44 4.91
CA HIS A 127 10.14 9.21 4.15
C HIS A 127 10.47 10.58 4.79
N ILE A 128 10.56 10.61 6.12
CA ILE A 128 10.94 11.82 6.87
C ILE A 128 12.47 11.92 6.88
N PRO A 129 13.07 13.06 6.47
CA PRO A 129 14.53 13.18 6.33
C PRO A 129 15.30 13.00 7.64
N SER A 130 14.77 13.53 8.75
CA SER A 130 15.41 13.42 10.07
C SER A 130 14.39 13.63 11.20
N LYS A 131 14.73 13.18 12.41
CA LYS A 131 13.90 13.35 13.62
C LYS A 131 13.62 14.82 13.95
N ASP A 132 14.52 15.74 13.61
CA ASP A 132 14.37 17.18 13.87
C ASP A 132 13.17 17.80 13.15
N HIS A 133 12.63 17.13 12.13
CA HIS A 133 11.42 17.56 11.45
C HIS A 133 10.17 17.30 12.30
N ILE A 134 10.23 16.40 13.28
CA ILE A 134 9.05 15.92 14.02
C ILE A 134 9.16 16.00 15.55
N VAL A 135 10.30 15.64 16.13
CA VAL A 135 10.49 15.65 17.57
C VAL A 135 10.43 17.09 18.10
N GLY A 136 9.67 17.31 19.18
CA GLY A 136 9.47 18.61 19.82
C GLY A 136 8.56 19.58 19.06
N LYS A 137 8.04 19.22 17.88
CA LYS A 137 7.22 20.10 17.03
C LYS A 137 5.74 19.76 17.04
N PHE A 138 5.39 18.53 17.44
CA PHE A 138 4.03 18.02 17.34
C PHE A 138 3.47 17.61 18.69
N ASN A 139 2.29 18.15 19.01
CA ASN A 139 1.55 17.77 20.19
C ASN A 139 0.31 16.97 19.81
N VAL A 140 0.27 15.67 20.08
CA VAL A 140 -0.78 14.77 19.62
C VAL A 140 -2.17 15.12 20.16
N LEU A 141 -2.24 15.76 21.33
CA LEU A 141 -3.51 16.18 21.94
C LEU A 141 -4.06 17.46 21.31
N LYS A 142 -3.23 18.25 20.62
CA LYS A 142 -3.59 19.56 20.04
C LYS A 142 -3.50 19.61 18.51
N ASP A 143 -2.84 18.65 17.88
CA ASP A 143 -2.58 18.68 16.43
C ASP A 143 -3.86 18.46 15.63
N THR A 144 -4.20 19.42 14.77
CA THR A 144 -5.41 19.41 13.91
C THR A 144 -5.40 18.31 12.84
N VAL A 145 -4.27 17.68 12.53
CA VAL A 145 -4.25 16.49 11.65
C VAL A 145 -5.01 15.33 12.27
N ILE A 146 -5.01 15.22 13.60
CA ILE A 146 -5.71 14.13 14.31
C ILE A 146 -7.21 14.19 14.08
N ASP A 147 -7.79 15.38 13.90
CA ASP A 147 -9.23 15.52 13.59
C ASP A 147 -9.59 14.95 12.21
N LYS A 148 -8.60 14.83 11.31
CA LYS A 148 -8.78 14.19 10.00
C LYS A 148 -8.81 12.66 10.08
N TRP A 149 -8.48 12.07 11.23
CA TRP A 149 -8.43 10.61 11.40
C TRP A 149 -9.82 10.06 11.78
N GLY A 150 -10.74 10.92 12.25
CA GLY A 150 -12.11 10.58 12.60
C GLY A 150 -12.63 11.40 13.79
N GLU A 151 -13.97 11.51 13.91
CA GLU A 151 -14.67 12.40 14.85
C GLU A 151 -14.37 12.10 16.34
N GLU A 152 -13.94 10.87 16.67
CA GLU A 152 -13.63 10.46 18.04
C GLU A 152 -12.16 10.17 18.31
N VAL A 153 -11.30 10.19 17.29
CA VAL A 153 -9.92 9.71 17.42
C VAL A 153 -9.15 10.51 18.47
N ARG A 154 -9.32 11.84 18.48
CA ARG A 154 -8.69 12.72 19.48
C ARG A 154 -9.13 12.37 20.90
N ALA A 155 -10.43 12.19 21.12
CA ALA A 155 -10.98 11.85 22.44
C ALA A 155 -10.45 10.49 22.91
N GLN A 156 -10.38 9.52 22.00
CA GLN A 156 -9.84 8.19 22.30
C GLN A 156 -8.35 8.25 22.63
N ILE A 157 -7.54 9.00 21.87
CA ILE A 157 -6.12 9.23 22.19
C ILE A 157 -5.99 9.88 23.58
N ALA A 158 -6.80 10.88 23.91
CA ALA A 158 -6.72 11.58 25.19
C ALA A 158 -6.91 10.65 26.40
N ARG A 159 -7.71 9.58 26.30
CA ARG A 159 -7.84 8.56 27.35
C ARG A 159 -6.52 7.84 27.65
N SER A 160 -5.64 7.68 26.66
CA SER A 160 -4.33 7.07 26.91
C SER A 160 -3.41 7.93 27.78
N PHE A 161 -3.59 9.25 27.73
CA PHE A 161 -2.93 10.19 28.64
C PHE A 161 -3.59 10.26 30.03
N GLN A 162 -4.73 9.58 30.21
CA GLN A 162 -5.39 9.38 31.50
C GLN A 162 -5.10 7.99 32.08
N GLY A 163 -4.28 7.18 31.40
CA GLY A 163 -3.83 5.88 31.86
C GLY A 163 -4.52 4.67 31.23
N GLU A 164 -5.42 4.87 30.27
CA GLU A 164 -6.03 3.75 29.55
C GLU A 164 -5.12 3.23 28.43
N ILE A 165 -5.07 1.91 28.24
CA ILE A 165 -4.49 1.35 27.01
C ILE A 165 -5.54 1.47 25.90
N VAL A 166 -5.22 2.20 24.83
CA VAL A 166 -6.15 2.46 23.73
C VAL A 166 -5.70 1.72 22.48
N HIS A 167 -6.65 1.06 21.83
CA HIS A 167 -6.42 0.29 20.62
C HIS A 167 -7.27 0.82 19.47
N PHE A 168 -6.62 1.17 18.37
CA PHE A 168 -7.25 1.47 17.10
C PHE A 168 -7.04 0.29 16.15
N GLN A 169 -8.12 -0.14 15.48
CA GLN A 169 -8.06 -1.16 14.45
C GLN A 169 -8.40 -0.57 13.10
N ASN A 170 -7.56 -0.83 12.11
CA ASN A 170 -7.76 -0.38 10.73
C ASN A 170 -8.08 1.13 10.64
N LEU A 171 -7.28 1.96 11.30
CA LEU A 171 -7.42 3.40 11.21
C LEU A 171 -6.85 3.91 9.88
N ASN A 172 -7.68 4.61 9.09
CA ASN A 172 -7.25 5.18 7.82
C ASN A 172 -6.41 6.44 8.06
N MET A 173 -5.15 6.40 7.65
CA MET A 173 -4.20 7.51 7.81
C MET A 173 -4.39 8.53 6.69
N PRO A 174 -4.53 9.84 6.99
CA PRO A 174 -4.70 10.87 5.98
C PRO A 174 -3.36 11.19 5.30
N ILE A 175 -2.96 10.36 4.34
CA ILE A 175 -1.64 10.40 3.67
C ILE A 175 -1.29 11.78 3.13
N ARG A 176 -2.21 12.43 2.43
CA ARG A 176 -1.97 13.78 1.91
C ARG A 176 -1.72 14.81 3.01
N GLY A 177 -2.49 14.72 4.10
CA GLY A 177 -2.30 15.59 5.25
C GLY A 177 -0.97 15.35 5.97
N ILE A 178 -0.46 14.12 5.91
CA ILE A 178 0.86 13.73 6.43
C ILE A 178 1.97 14.27 5.52
N ILE A 179 1.87 14.07 4.20
CA ILE A 179 2.85 14.57 3.22
C ILE A 179 3.00 16.09 3.34
N ASP A 180 1.88 16.80 3.29
CA ASP A 180 1.86 18.26 3.39
C ASP A 180 2.42 18.73 4.75
N ARG A 181 2.24 17.95 5.82
CA ARG A 181 2.60 18.37 7.17
C ARG A 181 4.04 18.09 7.54
N PHE A 182 4.57 16.95 7.13
CA PHE A 182 5.91 16.51 7.49
C PHE A 182 6.94 16.85 6.41
N GLU A 183 6.52 17.57 5.36
CA GLU A 183 7.35 17.89 4.18
C GLU A 183 8.02 16.63 3.62
N THR A 184 7.33 15.50 3.71
CA THR A 184 7.87 14.22 3.25
C THR A 184 7.84 14.20 1.73
N GLY A 185 8.72 13.41 1.13
CA GLY A 185 8.61 13.09 -0.29
C GLY A 185 7.28 12.39 -0.62
N GLU A 186 7.05 12.11 -1.92
CA GLU A 186 5.92 11.28 -2.33
C GLU A 186 5.98 9.92 -1.63
N LEU A 187 4.95 9.59 -0.85
CA LEU A 187 4.75 8.23 -0.33
C LEU A 187 4.32 7.32 -1.47
N CYS A 188 4.77 6.06 -1.45
CA CYS A 188 4.48 5.07 -2.49
C CYS A 188 3.07 4.44 -2.37
N PHE A 189 2.17 5.08 -1.63
CA PHE A 189 0.81 4.63 -1.37
C PHE A 189 -0.11 5.83 -1.20
N ASP A 190 -1.35 5.69 -1.68
CA ASP A 190 -2.38 6.73 -1.60
C ASP A 190 -3.24 6.58 -0.33
N SER A 191 -3.27 5.39 0.28
CA SER A 191 -3.97 5.14 1.54
C SER A 191 -3.28 4.08 2.37
N CYS A 192 -3.29 4.28 3.69
CA CYS A 192 -2.67 3.38 4.65
C CYS A 192 -3.60 3.17 5.84
N TYR A 193 -3.77 1.91 6.22
CA TYR A 193 -4.50 1.50 7.39
C TYR A 193 -3.52 1.04 8.45
N GLN A 194 -3.64 1.59 9.65
CA GLN A 194 -2.79 1.27 10.79
C GLN A 194 -3.64 0.70 11.92
N ASN A 195 -3.14 -0.37 12.53
CA ASN A 195 -3.51 -0.69 13.91
C ASN A 195 -2.58 0.12 14.81
N ILE A 196 -3.14 0.83 15.79
CA ILE A 196 -2.36 1.67 16.69
C ILE A 196 -2.65 1.22 18.11
N ILE A 197 -1.59 0.98 18.88
CA ILE A 197 -1.69 0.74 20.33
C ILE A 197 -1.06 1.94 21.02
N CYS A 198 -1.85 2.63 21.84
CA CYS A 198 -1.42 3.73 22.69
C CYS A 198 -1.26 3.19 24.11
N TYR A 199 -0.02 3.13 24.59
CA TYR A 199 0.33 2.49 25.85
C TYR A 199 0.95 3.52 26.82
N PRO A 200 0.30 3.81 27.96
CA PRO A 200 0.89 4.66 29.00
C PRO A 200 2.03 3.94 29.73
N ILE A 201 3.15 4.63 29.91
CA ILE A 201 4.32 4.18 30.68
C ILE A 201 4.43 5.05 31.92
N TYR A 202 4.61 4.41 33.07
CA TYR A 202 4.70 5.06 34.37
C TYR A 202 6.13 5.01 34.90
N ASP A 203 6.51 6.01 35.69
CA ASP A 203 7.76 6.00 36.46
C ASP A 203 7.64 5.15 37.73
N ASP A 204 8.74 5.02 38.48
CA ASP A 204 8.78 4.26 39.74
C ASP A 204 7.88 4.85 40.85
N GLN A 205 7.27 6.02 40.62
CA GLN A 205 6.34 6.70 41.52
C GLN A 205 4.89 6.63 41.04
N ASP A 206 4.58 5.72 40.09
CA ASP A 206 3.26 5.55 39.46
C ASP A 206 2.73 6.82 38.76
N ARG A 207 3.62 7.73 38.36
CA ARG A 207 3.24 8.91 37.58
C ARG A 207 3.41 8.62 36.10
N LEU A 208 2.47 9.10 35.28
CA LEU A 208 2.57 8.96 33.83
C LEU A 208 3.87 9.65 33.36
N ALA A 209 4.81 8.85 32.86
CA ALA A 209 6.08 9.32 32.33
C ALA A 209 5.97 9.58 30.83
N TYR A 210 5.39 8.64 30.08
CA TYR A 210 5.23 8.72 28.63
C TYR A 210 3.96 8.04 28.15
N VAL A 211 3.53 8.36 26.94
CA VAL A 211 2.57 7.54 26.18
C VAL A 211 3.25 7.10 24.89
N VAL A 212 3.29 5.78 24.65
CA VAL A 212 3.93 5.19 23.47
C VAL A 212 2.88 4.73 22.48
N HIS A 213 2.97 5.20 21.25
CA HIS A 213 2.13 4.76 20.14
C HIS A 213 2.94 3.82 19.25
N VAL A 214 2.49 2.58 19.12
CA VAL A 214 3.05 1.59 18.19
C VAL A 214 2.12 1.44 17.00
N PHE A 215 2.66 1.61 15.78
CA PHE A 215 1.89 1.55 14.54
C PHE A 215 2.21 0.25 13.81
N VAL A 216 1.18 -0.56 13.55
CA VAL A 216 1.30 -1.78 12.75
C VAL A 216 0.46 -1.60 11.50
N THR A 217 1.13 -1.61 10.36
CA THR A 217 0.46 -1.42 9.07
C THR A 217 -0.40 -2.64 8.78
N SER A 218 -1.72 -2.44 8.73
CA SER A 218 -2.66 -3.52 8.43
C SER A 218 -2.97 -3.61 6.94
N LYS A 219 -3.09 -2.47 6.25
CA LYS A 219 -3.33 -2.42 4.80
C LYS A 219 -2.61 -1.23 4.16
N LEU A 220 -2.03 -1.44 2.98
CA LEU A 220 -1.46 -0.39 2.15
C LEU A 220 -2.12 -0.46 0.78
N TYR A 221 -2.64 0.67 0.33
CA TYR A 221 -3.24 0.78 -0.99
C TYR A 221 -2.53 1.85 -1.80
N ASP A 222 -1.91 1.41 -2.88
CA ASP A 222 -1.43 2.25 -3.97
C ASP A 222 -2.53 2.38 -5.04
N GLY A 223 -2.75 3.61 -5.51
CA GLY A 223 -3.71 3.96 -6.54
C GLY A 223 -4.81 4.93 -6.09
N LYS A 224 -5.44 5.58 -7.07
CA LYS A 224 -6.48 6.61 -6.88
C LYS A 224 -7.51 6.26 -5.79
N GLU A 225 -8.03 7.27 -5.10
CA GLU A 225 -9.01 7.16 -4.00
C GLU A 225 -10.20 6.23 -4.33
N GLU A 226 -10.69 6.22 -5.57
CA GLU A 226 -11.77 5.33 -6.00
C GLU A 226 -11.36 3.84 -5.99
N MET A 227 -10.10 3.54 -6.28
CA MET A 227 -9.56 2.18 -6.23
C MET A 227 -9.39 1.69 -4.80
N VAL A 228 -8.96 2.59 -3.92
CA VAL A 228 -8.84 2.34 -2.48
C VAL A 228 -10.21 2.00 -1.91
N LYS A 229 -11.20 2.89 -2.09
CA LYS A 229 -12.58 2.68 -1.61
C LYS A 229 -13.19 1.39 -2.15
N ALA A 230 -12.91 1.06 -3.42
CA ALA A 230 -13.37 -0.18 -4.00
C ALA A 230 -12.77 -1.43 -3.34
N LYS A 231 -11.45 -1.43 -3.11
CA LYS A 231 -10.77 -2.56 -2.45
C LYS A 231 -11.28 -2.72 -1.03
N GLU A 232 -11.42 -1.62 -0.28
CA GLU A 232 -11.97 -1.63 1.08
C GLU A 232 -13.37 -2.18 1.13
N TYR A 233 -14.26 -1.72 0.25
CA TYR A 233 -15.61 -2.23 0.20
C TYR A 233 -15.63 -3.74 -0.07
N ILE A 234 -14.83 -4.22 -1.03
CA ILE A 234 -14.74 -5.66 -1.32
C ILE A 234 -14.21 -6.43 -0.11
N GLU A 235 -13.21 -5.90 0.58
CA GLU A 235 -12.58 -6.56 1.73
C GLU A 235 -13.45 -6.54 2.99
N ASN A 236 -14.34 -5.56 3.14
CA ASN A 236 -15.25 -5.46 4.27
C ASN A 236 -16.54 -6.27 4.04
N ASN A 237 -16.99 -6.39 2.79
CA ASN A 237 -18.20 -7.11 2.39
C ASN A 237 -17.90 -8.43 1.67
N TRP A 238 -16.73 -9.01 1.92
CA TRP A 238 -16.27 -10.21 1.22
C TRP A 238 -17.16 -11.44 1.46
N LEU A 239 -17.88 -11.50 2.58
CA LEU A 239 -18.74 -12.64 2.93
C LEU A 239 -19.98 -12.70 2.03
N GLU A 240 -20.49 -11.54 1.63
CA GLU A 240 -21.68 -11.37 0.81
C GLU A 240 -21.42 -11.71 -0.67
N ASP A 241 -22.50 -11.84 -1.44
CA ASP A 241 -22.41 -12.01 -2.89
C ASP A 241 -21.90 -10.75 -3.56
N PHE A 242 -21.05 -10.92 -4.58
CA PHE A 242 -20.45 -9.78 -5.26
C PHE A 242 -21.48 -9.02 -6.10
N ASP A 243 -21.76 -7.77 -5.71
CA ASP A 243 -22.55 -6.83 -6.49
C ASP A 243 -21.69 -5.67 -7.03
N ILE A 244 -21.61 -5.59 -8.36
CA ILE A 244 -20.88 -4.51 -9.02
C ILE A 244 -21.61 -3.17 -8.93
N ASP A 245 -22.94 -3.16 -8.84
CA ASP A 245 -23.76 -1.95 -8.78
C ASP A 245 -23.64 -1.26 -7.42
N GLU A 246 -23.62 -2.04 -6.34
CA GLU A 246 -23.31 -1.50 -5.02
C GLU A 246 -21.88 -0.95 -4.98
N LEU A 247 -20.91 -1.71 -5.49
CA LEU A 247 -19.51 -1.28 -5.51
C LEU A 247 -19.31 0.03 -6.29
N VAL A 248 -19.97 0.20 -7.45
CA VAL A 248 -19.84 1.43 -8.25
C VAL A 248 -20.57 2.61 -7.63
N SER A 249 -21.61 2.37 -6.83
CA SER A 249 -22.31 3.40 -6.07
C SER A 249 -21.41 4.04 -5.00
N VAL A 250 -20.57 3.23 -4.33
CA VAL A 250 -19.60 3.69 -3.31
C VAL A 250 -18.55 4.61 -3.92
N VAL A 251 -18.04 4.25 -5.10
CA VAL A 251 -16.95 5.01 -5.76
C VAL A 251 -17.45 6.13 -6.68
N LYS A 252 -18.78 6.25 -6.87
CA LYS A 252 -19.43 7.27 -7.70
C LYS A 252 -18.93 7.29 -9.15
N LEU A 253 -18.71 6.12 -9.73
CA LEU A 253 -18.28 5.95 -11.13
C LEU A 253 -19.27 5.09 -11.91
N SER A 254 -19.28 5.21 -13.25
CA SER A 254 -20.05 4.25 -14.05
C SER A 254 -19.39 2.88 -14.06
N ARG A 255 -20.19 1.81 -14.16
CA ARG A 255 -19.72 0.41 -14.17
C ARG A 255 -18.60 0.16 -15.18
N TYR A 256 -18.76 0.66 -16.41
CA TYR A 256 -17.77 0.50 -17.47
C TYR A 256 -16.47 1.24 -17.15
N HIS A 257 -16.57 2.50 -16.69
CA HIS A 257 -15.39 3.29 -16.36
C HIS A 257 -14.62 2.68 -15.19
N PHE A 258 -15.35 2.31 -14.13
CA PHE A 258 -14.78 1.68 -12.95
C PHE A 258 -14.08 0.36 -13.27
N THR A 259 -14.74 -0.57 -13.98
CA THR A 259 -14.16 -1.88 -14.29
C THR A 259 -12.86 -1.76 -15.10
N ARG A 260 -12.84 -0.85 -16.10
CA ARG A 260 -11.64 -0.58 -16.90
C ARG A 260 -10.54 0.06 -16.06
N LEU A 261 -10.89 1.02 -15.20
CA LEU A 261 -9.93 1.71 -14.33
C LEU A 261 -9.34 0.74 -13.32
N PHE A 262 -10.19 -0.03 -12.63
CA PHE A 262 -9.79 -1.06 -11.66
C PHE A 262 -8.82 -2.06 -12.30
N LYS A 263 -9.16 -2.64 -13.46
CA LYS A 263 -8.26 -3.56 -14.17
C LYS A 263 -6.96 -2.92 -14.61
N LYS A 264 -6.98 -1.64 -14.99
CA LYS A 264 -5.75 -0.90 -15.34
C LYS A 264 -4.84 -0.74 -14.13
N HIS A 265 -5.39 -0.48 -12.94
CA HIS A 265 -4.63 -0.22 -11.72
C HIS A 265 -4.22 -1.51 -10.98
N THR A 266 -5.08 -2.52 -10.93
CA THR A 266 -4.84 -3.76 -10.15
C THR A 266 -4.38 -4.93 -11.01
N GLY A 267 -4.45 -4.82 -12.34
CA GLY A 267 -4.19 -5.92 -13.27
C GLY A 267 -5.33 -6.92 -13.41
N MET A 268 -6.40 -6.81 -12.61
CA MET A 268 -7.50 -7.77 -12.56
C MET A 268 -8.87 -7.08 -12.50
N THR A 269 -9.95 -7.81 -12.80
CA THR A 269 -11.30 -7.25 -12.67
C THR A 269 -11.69 -7.12 -11.19
N PRO A 270 -12.65 -6.24 -10.83
CA PRO A 270 -13.19 -6.16 -9.47
C PRO A 270 -13.66 -7.53 -8.93
N TYR A 271 -14.38 -8.30 -9.74
CA TYR A 271 -14.80 -9.65 -9.37
C TYR A 271 -13.60 -10.60 -9.18
N GLY A 272 -12.55 -10.47 -10.00
CA GLY A 272 -11.32 -11.25 -9.83
C GLY A 272 -10.62 -10.96 -8.50
N TYR A 273 -10.62 -9.70 -8.07
CA TYR A 273 -10.09 -9.28 -6.77
C TYR A 273 -10.94 -9.82 -5.61
N TYR A 274 -12.28 -9.73 -5.71
CA TYR A 274 -13.20 -10.36 -4.75
C TYR A 274 -12.93 -11.88 -4.61
N GLN A 275 -12.72 -12.57 -5.73
CA GLN A 275 -12.36 -13.99 -5.69
C GLN A 275 -11.02 -14.23 -4.97
N ASP A 276 -10.02 -13.38 -5.16
CA ASP A 276 -8.74 -13.47 -4.44
C ASP A 276 -8.91 -13.29 -2.93
N VAL A 277 -9.65 -12.25 -2.51
CA VAL A 277 -9.97 -12.01 -1.09
C VAL A 277 -10.66 -13.24 -0.48
N LYS A 278 -11.70 -13.77 -1.15
CA LYS A 278 -12.44 -14.92 -0.66
C LYS A 278 -11.59 -16.19 -0.62
N VAL A 279 -10.72 -16.42 -1.60
CA VAL A 279 -9.75 -17.54 -1.58
C VAL A 279 -8.79 -17.43 -0.40
N CYS A 280 -8.29 -16.22 -0.08
CA CYS A 280 -7.45 -16.01 1.11
C CYS A 280 -8.20 -16.38 2.39
N LYS A 281 -9.47 -15.99 2.54
CA LYS A 281 -10.30 -16.37 3.69
C LYS A 281 -10.55 -17.87 3.79
N ILE A 282 -10.77 -18.53 2.67
CA ILE A 282 -10.88 -20.00 2.64
C ILE A 282 -9.55 -20.65 3.09
N LYS A 283 -8.40 -20.16 2.63
CA LYS A 283 -7.09 -20.66 3.08
C LYS A 283 -6.93 -20.54 4.59
N GLU A 284 -7.31 -19.41 5.18
CA GLU A 284 -7.30 -19.20 6.63
C GLU A 284 -8.18 -20.22 7.35
N ARG A 285 -9.41 -20.46 6.86
CA ARG A 285 -10.37 -21.40 7.46
C ARG A 285 -9.95 -22.87 7.32
N LEU A 286 -9.28 -23.24 6.23
CA LEU A 286 -8.76 -24.60 6.03
C LEU A 286 -7.69 -25.00 7.04
N CYS A 287 -7.02 -24.03 7.67
CA CYS A 287 -6.04 -24.28 8.73
C CYS A 287 -6.67 -24.71 10.06
N ASP A 288 -7.98 -24.52 10.25
CA ASP A 288 -8.69 -24.97 11.45
C ASP A 288 -8.92 -26.48 11.41
N LYS A 289 -8.35 -27.22 12.38
CA LYS A 289 -8.49 -28.67 12.50
C LYS A 289 -9.91 -29.10 12.88
N ASN A 290 -10.70 -28.20 13.46
CA ASN A 290 -12.07 -28.50 13.90
C ASN A 290 -13.10 -28.40 12.79
N LEU A 291 -12.76 -27.78 11.65
CA LEU A 291 -13.65 -27.66 10.49
C LEU A 291 -13.40 -28.77 9.48
N SER A 292 -14.45 -29.29 8.85
CA SER A 292 -14.30 -30.04 7.59
C SER A 292 -13.94 -29.10 6.44
N VAL A 293 -13.47 -29.65 5.31
CA VAL A 293 -13.20 -28.82 4.11
C VAL A 293 -14.47 -28.13 3.63
N THR A 294 -15.61 -28.81 3.69
CA THR A 294 -16.93 -28.24 3.34
C THR A 294 -17.31 -27.12 4.30
N GLN A 295 -17.18 -27.33 5.61
CA GLN A 295 -17.50 -26.31 6.63
C GLN A 295 -16.61 -25.08 6.51
N ALA A 296 -15.34 -25.25 6.12
CA ALA A 296 -14.44 -24.12 5.86
C ALA A 296 -14.95 -23.25 4.70
N PHE A 297 -15.45 -23.86 3.63
CA PHE A 297 -16.05 -23.15 2.50
C PHE A 297 -17.38 -22.47 2.88
N GLU A 298 -18.27 -23.19 3.56
CA GLU A 298 -19.55 -22.66 4.04
C GLU A 298 -19.36 -21.45 4.95
N SER A 299 -18.34 -21.47 5.82
CA SER A 299 -17.98 -20.34 6.69
C SER A 299 -17.49 -19.09 5.93
N CYS A 300 -17.18 -19.24 4.64
CA CYS A 300 -16.84 -18.16 3.71
C CYS A 300 -17.98 -17.80 2.75
N GLY A 301 -19.19 -18.31 3.00
CA GLY A 301 -20.39 -18.04 2.20
C GLY A 301 -20.33 -18.63 0.79
N VAL A 302 -19.64 -19.77 0.61
CA VAL A 302 -19.54 -20.46 -0.69
C VAL A 302 -19.64 -21.96 -0.54
N ASP A 303 -20.18 -22.61 -1.55
CA ASP A 303 -20.26 -24.07 -1.59
C ASP A 303 -18.95 -24.69 -2.08
N TYR A 304 -18.52 -25.76 -1.40
CA TYR A 304 -17.34 -26.52 -1.78
C TYR A 304 -17.49 -27.19 -3.16
N ASP A 305 -18.67 -27.72 -3.48
CA ASP A 305 -18.93 -28.35 -4.78
C ASP A 305 -19.22 -27.33 -5.90
N GLY A 306 -19.21 -26.04 -5.55
CA GLY A 306 -19.49 -24.95 -6.46
C GLY A 306 -18.28 -24.48 -7.27
N ASN A 307 -18.46 -23.30 -7.87
CA ASN A 307 -17.44 -22.64 -8.69
C ASN A 307 -16.15 -22.34 -7.89
N PHE A 308 -16.25 -22.08 -6.59
CA PHE A 308 -15.13 -21.63 -5.77
C PHE A 308 -14.05 -22.69 -5.52
N SER A 309 -14.38 -23.98 -5.54
CA SER A 309 -13.35 -25.03 -5.46
C SER A 309 -12.46 -25.05 -6.72
N ARG A 310 -13.04 -24.81 -7.90
CA ARG A 310 -12.29 -24.67 -9.16
C ARG A 310 -11.45 -23.39 -9.16
N VAL A 311 -12.03 -22.27 -8.71
CA VAL A 311 -11.32 -20.99 -8.58
C VAL A 311 -10.15 -21.11 -7.60
N PHE A 312 -10.36 -21.76 -6.45
CA PHE A 312 -9.31 -22.03 -5.48
C PHE A 312 -8.18 -22.82 -6.12
N LYS A 313 -8.48 -23.95 -6.79
CA LYS A 313 -7.47 -24.76 -7.46
C LYS A 313 -6.71 -23.97 -8.53
N ALA A 314 -7.40 -23.14 -9.30
CA ALA A 314 -6.79 -22.32 -10.35
C ALA A 314 -5.84 -21.25 -9.79
N LYS A 315 -6.21 -20.61 -8.66
CA LYS A 315 -5.42 -19.54 -8.03
C LYS A 315 -4.29 -20.06 -7.14
N VAL A 316 -4.53 -21.17 -6.43
CA VAL A 316 -3.60 -21.74 -5.43
C VAL A 316 -2.71 -22.83 -6.04
N GLY A 317 -3.12 -23.45 -7.16
CA GLY A 317 -2.38 -24.51 -7.84
C GLY A 317 -2.63 -25.93 -7.30
N MET A 318 -3.41 -26.06 -6.22
CA MET A 318 -3.75 -27.34 -5.57
C MET A 318 -5.20 -27.35 -5.09
N THR A 319 -5.78 -28.53 -4.90
CA THR A 319 -7.15 -28.63 -4.37
C THR A 319 -7.19 -28.20 -2.90
N PRO A 320 -8.36 -27.79 -2.38
CA PRO A 320 -8.48 -27.41 -0.97
C PRO A 320 -8.03 -28.49 0.02
N SER A 321 -8.35 -29.76 -0.25
CA SER A 321 -7.89 -30.90 0.57
C SER A 321 -6.37 -31.09 0.51
N GLN A 322 -5.77 -30.92 -0.68
CA GLN A 322 -4.30 -30.96 -0.84
C GLN A 322 -3.63 -29.82 -0.08
N TYR A 323 -4.17 -28.61 -0.19
CA TYR A 323 -3.69 -27.44 0.54
C TYR A 323 -3.73 -27.69 2.05
N ARG A 324 -4.87 -28.16 2.56
CA ARG A 324 -5.03 -28.48 3.98
C ARG A 324 -3.99 -29.46 4.48
N ASN A 325 -3.78 -30.57 3.76
CA ASN A 325 -2.79 -31.59 4.11
C ASN A 325 -1.33 -31.11 4.01
N SER A 326 -1.06 -30.01 3.29
CA SER A 326 0.29 -29.44 3.19
C SER A 326 0.63 -28.46 4.31
N VAL A 327 -0.38 -27.95 5.02
CA VAL A 327 -0.23 -26.93 6.06
C VAL A 327 -0.44 -27.50 7.47
N ILE A 328 -1.11 -28.66 7.58
CA ILE A 328 -1.40 -29.39 8.83
C ILE A 328 -0.54 -30.63 8.95
#